data_AF-A0A2C2VC81-F1
#
_entry.id   AF-A0A2C2VC81-F1
#
_cell.length_a   1.000
_cell.length_b   1.000
_cell.length_c   1.000
_cell.angle_alpha   90.00
_cell.angle_beta   90.00
_cell.angle_gamma   90.00
#
_symmetry.space_group_name_H-M   'P 1'
#
loop_
_entity.id
_entity.type
_entity.pdbx_description
1 polymer ?
#
loop_
_entity_poly.entity_id
_entity_poly.type
_entity_poly.pdbx_seq_one_letter_code
_entity_poly.pdbx_strand_id
1 'polypeptide(L)'
;MNVIKIEIHYYANSKALQQGSFPLRGKKPEVIALEWWKQIKKNMSQHAELEKVVVNGDQDITELVMELEDKEVKRIMDDNLPF
;
A
#
# COMPACT_ATOMS: atom_id res chain seq x y z
N MET A 1 14.12 16.54 7.46
CA MET A 1 12.96 15.94 6.78
C MET A 1 13.11 14.44 6.90
N ASN A 2 12.17 13.74 7.55
CA ASN A 2 12.23 12.28 7.62
C ASN A 2 11.74 11.71 6.29
N VAL A 3 12.60 11.00 5.59
CA VAL A 3 12.28 10.29 4.35
C VAL A 3 12.31 8.81 4.69
N ILE A 4 11.26 8.09 4.32
CA ILE A 4 11.19 6.64 4.46
C ILE A 4 11.38 6.00 3.09
N LYS A 5 12.07 4.87 3.07
CA LYS A 5 12.11 3.99 1.89
C LYS A 5 11.01 2.97 2.03
N ILE A 6 10.20 2.79 1.00
CA ILE A 6 9.17 1.78 0.95
C ILE A 6 9.53 0.84 -0.20
N GLU A 7 9.41 -0.45 0.06
CA GLU A 7 9.67 -1.52 -0.88
C GLU A 7 8.41 -2.36 -0.97
N ILE A 8 7.82 -2.43 -2.15
CA ILE A 8 6.61 -3.21 -2.41
C ILE A 8 6.97 -4.33 -3.37
N HIS A 9 6.77 -5.56 -2.91
CA HIS A 9 6.82 -6.78 -3.69
C HIS A 9 5.39 -7.16 -4.06
N TYR A 10 5.14 -7.39 -5.34
CA TYR A 10 3.82 -7.76 -5.82
C TYR A 10 3.90 -8.66 -7.06
N TYR A 11 2.83 -9.41 -7.30
CA TYR A 11 2.61 -10.14 -8.55
C TYR A 11 1.62 -9.39 -9.40
N ALA A 12 1.87 -9.28 -10.70
CA ALA A 12 0.86 -8.86 -11.66
C ALA A 12 0.81 -9.84 -12.82
N ASN A 13 1.94 -10.04 -13.49
CA ASN A 13 2.16 -11.09 -14.50
C ASN A 13 3.48 -11.86 -14.24
N SER A 14 4.39 -11.20 -13.53
CA SER A 14 5.63 -11.74 -12.97
C SER A 14 5.85 -11.12 -11.60
N LYS A 15 6.78 -11.65 -10.81
CA LYS A 15 7.25 -10.99 -9.59
C LYS A 15 7.81 -9.62 -9.95
N ALA A 16 7.26 -8.57 -9.36
CA ALA A 16 7.70 -7.21 -9.50
C ALA A 16 8.10 -6.64 -8.14
N LEU A 17 9.19 -5.88 -8.14
CA LEU A 17 9.67 -5.13 -6.99
C LEU A 17 9.65 -3.66 -7.37
N GLN A 18 8.98 -2.84 -6.55
CA GLN A 18 9.13 -1.40 -6.63
C GLN A 18 9.68 -0.85 -5.32
N GLN A 19 10.64 0.05 -5.44
CA GLN A 19 11.23 0.78 -4.33
C GLN A 19 11.02 2.29 -4.55
N GLY A 20 10.60 2.98 -3.50
CA GLY A 20 10.29 4.40 -3.55
C GLY A 20 10.70 5.08 -2.25
N SER A 21 11.24 6.29 -2.35
CA SER A 21 11.57 7.11 -1.18
C SER A 21 10.53 8.21 -1.02
N PHE A 22 9.85 8.22 0.11
CA PHE A 22 8.73 9.13 0.37
C PHE A 22 8.97 9.95 1.63
N PRO A 23 8.68 11.25 1.61
CA PRO A 23 8.77 12.07 2.82
C PRO A 23 7.63 11.73 3.79
N LEU A 24 7.99 11.42 5.03
CA LEU A 24 7.07 11.20 6.15
C LEU A 24 6.50 12.55 6.60
N ARG A 25 5.60 13.14 5.80
CA ARG A 25 4.98 14.47 6.04
C ARG A 25 3.91 14.43 7.14
N GLY A 26 4.23 13.86 8.30
CA GLY A 26 3.26 13.63 9.39
C GLY A 26 2.25 12.50 9.12
N LYS A 27 2.35 11.81 7.98
CA LYS A 27 1.60 10.59 7.68
C LYS A 27 2.36 9.38 8.22
N LYS A 28 1.63 8.34 8.61
CA LYS A 28 2.21 7.05 8.99
C LYS A 28 2.78 6.32 7.77
N PRO A 29 3.84 5.49 7.94
CA PRO A 29 4.43 4.73 6.84
C PRO A 29 3.41 3.77 6.18
N GLU A 30 2.54 3.14 6.97
CA GLU A 30 1.46 2.27 6.50
C GLU A 30 0.49 2.96 5.53
N VAL A 31 0.17 4.23 5.78
CA VAL A 31 -0.73 5.02 4.93
C VAL A 31 -0.06 5.35 3.60
N ILE A 32 1.22 5.78 3.64
CA ILE A 32 1.97 6.11 2.42
C ILE A 32 2.16 4.86 1.56
N ALA A 33 2.48 3.72 2.19
CA ALA A 33 2.63 2.45 1.50
C ALA A 33 1.33 2.02 0.83
N LEU A 34 0.18 2.16 1.51
CA LEU A 34 -1.12 1.86 0.91
C LEU A 34 -1.49 2.80 -0.23
N GLU A 35 -1.28 4.12 -0.07
CA GLU A 35 -1.52 5.10 -1.13
C GLU A 35 -0.71 4.75 -2.39
N TRP A 36 0.56 4.36 -2.19
CA TRP A 36 1.43 3.95 -3.27
C TRP A 36 0.98 2.61 -3.89
N TRP A 37 0.60 1.63 -3.07
CA TRP A 37 0.06 0.36 -3.53
C TRP A 37 -1.20 0.53 -4.40
N LYS A 38 -2.12 1.40 -4.00
CA LYS A 38 -3.31 1.73 -4.79
C LYS A 38 -2.94 2.35 -6.14
N GLN A 39 -1.91 3.19 -6.19
CA GLN A 39 -1.41 3.73 -7.46
C GLN A 39 -0.81 2.63 -8.35
N ILE A 40 -0.05 1.70 -7.78
CA ILE A 40 0.50 0.54 -8.49
C ILE A 40 -0.63 -0.32 -9.06
N LYS A 41 -1.61 -0.72 -8.24
CA LYS A 41 -2.80 -1.47 -8.67
C LYS A 41 -3.54 -0.76 -9.81
N LYS A 42 -3.68 0.57 -9.73
CA LYS A 42 -4.32 1.37 -10.78
C LYS A 42 -3.54 1.37 -12.10
N ASN A 43 -2.21 1.36 -12.06
CA ASN A 43 -1.34 1.40 -13.24
C ASN A 43 -1.08 0.02 -13.86
N MET A 44 -0.92 -1.04 -13.06
CA MET A 44 -0.54 -2.39 -13.51
C MET A 44 -1.72 -3.26 -13.95
N SER A 45 -2.95 -2.75 -13.93
CA SER A 45 -4.23 -3.48 -14.09
C SER A 45 -4.65 -4.25 -12.83
N GLN A 46 -5.95 -4.48 -12.68
CA GLN A 46 -6.62 -4.98 -11.45
C GLN A 46 -6.11 -6.33 -10.88
N HIS A 47 -5.22 -7.03 -11.58
CA HIS A 47 -4.69 -8.34 -11.18
C HIS A 47 -3.41 -8.25 -10.33
N ALA A 48 -3.02 -7.05 -9.86
CA ALA A 48 -1.86 -6.90 -9.00
C ALA A 48 -2.16 -7.38 -7.56
N GLU A 49 -1.44 -8.40 -7.09
CA GLU A 49 -1.51 -9.00 -5.76
C GLU A 49 -0.30 -8.60 -4.91
N LEU A 50 -0.56 -8.10 -3.70
CA LEU A 50 0.48 -7.66 -2.77
C LEU A 50 1.16 -8.89 -2.15
N GLU A 51 2.48 -9.01 -2.29
CA GLU A 51 3.26 -10.08 -1.66
C GLU A 51 3.90 -9.59 -0.35
N LYS A 52 4.56 -8.44 -0.37
CA LYS A 52 5.31 -7.93 0.78
C LYS A 52 5.49 -6.42 0.74
N VAL A 53 5.45 -5.78 1.91
CA VAL A 53 5.76 -4.35 2.07
C VAL A 53 6.78 -4.16 3.18
N VAL A 54 7.95 -3.63 2.83
CA VAL A 54 9.03 -3.33 3.76
C VAL A 54 9.30 -1.83 3.79
N VAL A 55 9.47 -1.27 4.98
CA VAL A 55 9.83 0.12 5.22
C VAL A 55 11.22 0.19 5.80
N ASN A 56 12.05 1.06 5.22
CA ASN A 56 13.44 1.29 5.60
C ASN A 56 14.31 0.00 5.61
N GLY A 57 13.91 -1.04 4.88
CA GLY A 57 14.63 -2.31 4.78
C GLY A 57 14.53 -3.23 6.00
N ASP A 58 13.91 -2.79 7.09
CA ASP A 58 13.87 -3.54 8.37
C ASP A 58 12.44 -3.80 8.86
N GLN A 59 11.50 -2.90 8.53
CA GLN A 59 10.16 -2.95 9.08
C GLN A 59 9.16 -3.52 8.07
N ASP A 60 8.72 -4.76 8.27
CA ASP A 60 7.61 -5.33 7.52
C ASP A 60 6.28 -4.74 8.00
N ILE A 61 5.50 -4.21 7.08
CA ILE A 61 4.17 -3.62 7.35
C ILE A 61 3.10 -4.24 6.44
N THR A 62 3.36 -5.42 5.89
CA THR A 62 2.48 -6.07 4.92
C THR A 62 1.07 -6.27 5.49
N GLU A 63 1.00 -6.81 6.71
CA GLU A 63 -0.26 -7.01 7.43
C GLU A 63 -0.97 -5.69 7.72
N LEU A 64 -0.24 -4.67 8.17
CA LEU A 64 -0.79 -3.35 8.45
C LEU A 64 -1.40 -2.70 7.21
N VAL A 65 -0.73 -2.78 6.06
CA VAL A 65 -1.23 -2.23 4.80
C VAL A 65 -2.49 -2.97 4.34
N MET A 66 -2.52 -4.30 4.48
CA MET A 66 -3.66 -5.13 4.11
C MET A 66 -4.88 -4.87 5.01
N GLU A 67 -4.67 -4.76 6.33
CA GLU A 67 -5.72 -4.39 7.28
C GLU A 67 -6.27 -2.98 7.02
N LEU A 68 -5.38 -2.04 6.64
CA LEU A 68 -5.79 -0.67 6.34
C LEU A 68 -6.59 -0.60 5.04
N GLU A 69 -6.24 -1.40 4.03
CA GLU A 69 -7.01 -1.57 2.79
C GLU A 69 -8.42 -2.09 3.08
N ASP A 70 -8.54 -3.17 3.86
CA ASP A 70 -9.85 -3.76 4.24
C ASP A 70 -10.73 -2.77 5.02
N LYS A 71 -10.14 -2.04 5.98
CA LYS A 71 -10.85 -0.99 6.74
C LYS A 71 -11.35 0.14 5.84
N GLU A 72 -10.55 0.59 4.87
CA GLU A 72 -10.98 1.62 3.92
C GLU A 72 -12.10 1.11 3.00
N VAL A 73 -11.99 -0.12 2.49
CA VAL A 73 -13.03 -0.72 1.63
C VAL A 73 -14.35 -0.86 2.39
N LYS A 74 -14.31 -1.39 3.63
CA LYS A 74 -15.49 -1.51 4.48
C LYS A 74 -16.15 -0.15 4.74
N ARG A 75 -15.34 0.88 4.99
CA ARG A 75 -15.85 2.24 5.20
C ARG A 75 -16.54 2.81 3.97
N ILE A 76 -16.00 2.58 2.76
CA ILE A 76 -16.60 3.05 1.51
C ILE A 76 -17.92 2.31 1.20
N MET A 77 -18.03 1.02 1.57
CA MET A 77 -19.23 0.22 1.38
C MET A 77 -20.36 0.65 2.35
N ASP A 78 -20.03 1.00 3.59
CA ASP A 78 -20.99 1.48 4.60
C ASP A 78 -21.62 2.83 4.19
N ASP A 79 -20.81 3.75 3.64
CA ASP A 79 -21.25 5.09 3.20
C ASP A 79 -22.14 5.08 1.92
N ASN A 80 -22.16 3.98 1.16
CA ASN A 80 -22.90 3.87 -0.12
C ASN A 80 -24.20 3.04 -0.03
N LEU A 81 -24.70 2.73 1.17
CA LEU A 81 -26.02 2.13 1.33
C LEU A 81 -27.09 3.23 1.32
N PRO A 82 -27.91 3.37 0.26
CA PRO A 82 -29.13 4.16 0.37
C PRO A 82 -30.06 3.41 1.32
N PHE A 83 -30.40 4.07 2.43
CA PHE A 83 -31.47 3.67 3.33
C PHE A 83 -32.82 3.58 2.61
#